data_AF-K1RLY0-F1
#
_entry.id   AF-K1RLY0-F1
#
_cell.length_a   1.000
_cell.length_b   1.000
_cell.length_c   1.000
_cell.angle_alpha   90.00
_cell.angle_beta   90.00
_cell.angle_gamma   90.00
#
_symmetry.space_group_name_H-M   'P 1'
#
loop_
_entity.id
_entity.type
_entity.pdbx_description
1 polymer ?
#
loop_
_entity_poly.entity_id
_entity_poly.type
_entity_poly.pdbx_seq_one_letter_code
_entity_poly.pdbx_strand_id
1 'polypeptide(L)'
;MEEMLDLVNEQGDPLGRAVPRSEAHRLGLRHRTSHVWLVRRKNGALEVLLQKRSDEKDSFPGCYDISSAGHIPAGQGFVDSALRELKEELGVTAQPQDLILCGQRSFQFSAVFHGKPFKDNQVSNVYLLWLDRDAEEFTLQKEEISA
;
A
#
# COMPACT_ATOMS: atom_id res chain seq x y z
N MET A 1 8.16 13.99 10.81
CA MET A 1 8.25 14.76 9.54
C MET A 1 7.20 14.16 8.61
N GLU A 2 6.44 14.98 7.90
CA GLU A 2 5.39 14.45 7.01
C GLU A 2 6.02 13.76 5.80
N GLU A 3 5.43 12.64 5.37
CA GLU A 3 5.87 11.90 4.19
C GLU A 3 5.70 12.75 2.92
N MET A 4 6.74 12.78 2.08
CA MET A 4 6.73 13.48 0.79
C MET A 4 6.51 12.47 -0.34
N LEU A 5 5.61 12.79 -1.27
CA LEU A 5 5.24 11.92 -2.39
C LEU A 5 5.59 12.58 -3.72
N ASP A 6 6.17 11.82 -4.64
CA ASP A 6 6.37 12.29 -6.01
C ASP A 6 5.03 12.49 -6.72
N LEU A 7 4.92 13.63 -7.42
CA LEU A 7 3.88 13.82 -8.41
C LEU A 7 4.23 13.05 -9.68
N VAL A 8 3.27 12.32 -10.20
CA VAL A 8 3.50 11.44 -11.36
C VAL A 8 2.54 11.68 -12.51
N ASN A 9 2.97 11.30 -13.71
CA ASN A 9 2.11 11.22 -14.89
C ASN A 9 1.15 10.00 -14.78
N GLU A 10 0.41 9.71 -15.85
CA GLU A 10 -0.56 8.60 -15.89
C GLU A 10 0.11 7.22 -15.90
N GLN A 11 1.38 7.14 -16.27
CA GLN A 11 2.21 5.93 -16.30
C GLN A 11 2.94 5.69 -14.97
N GLY A 12 2.82 6.62 -14.03
CA GLY A 12 3.53 6.56 -12.76
C GLY A 12 4.97 7.08 -12.82
N ASP A 13 5.38 7.79 -13.88
CA ASP A 13 6.72 8.37 -13.94
C ASP A 13 6.78 9.69 -13.15
N PRO A 14 7.80 9.90 -12.30
CA PRO A 14 8.00 11.15 -11.57
C PRO A 14 8.14 12.37 -12.47
N LEU A 15 7.43 13.44 -12.12
CA LEU A 15 7.48 14.75 -12.80
C LEU A 15 8.59 15.66 -12.25
N GLY A 16 9.46 15.16 -11.36
CA GLY A 16 10.53 15.94 -10.72
C GLY A 16 10.05 16.91 -9.64
N ARG A 17 8.86 16.69 -9.08
CA ARG A 17 8.27 17.50 -7.99
C ARG A 17 7.64 16.58 -6.96
N ALA A 18 7.77 16.91 -5.69
CA ALA A 18 7.16 16.19 -4.59
C ALA A 18 6.34 17.12 -3.71
N VAL A 19 5.28 16.59 -3.10
CA VAL A 19 4.39 17.31 -2.17
C VAL A 19 4.18 16.49 -0.90
N PRO A 20 3.81 17.11 0.23
CA PRO A 20 3.41 16.37 1.41
C PRO A 20 2.19 15.49 1.13
N ARG A 21 2.10 14.31 1.77
CA ARG A 21 0.99 13.36 1.59
C ARG A 21 -0.38 14.00 1.84
N SER A 22 -0.51 14.86 2.86
CA SER A 22 -1.76 15.57 3.13
C SER A 22 -2.16 16.50 1.98
N GLU A 23 -1.20 17.14 1.32
CA GLU A 23 -1.45 17.99 0.16
C GLU A 23 -1.86 17.16 -1.06
N ALA A 24 -1.18 16.03 -1.31
CA ALA A 24 -1.55 15.09 -2.36
C ALA A 24 -3.02 14.66 -2.24
N HIS A 25 -3.45 14.24 -1.06
CA HIS A 25 -4.83 13.83 -0.84
C HIS A 25 -5.84 14.98 -0.80
N ARG A 26 -5.45 16.16 -0.30
CA ARG A 26 -6.35 17.33 -0.28
C ARG A 26 -6.66 17.82 -1.69
N LEU A 27 -5.65 17.84 -2.56
CA LEU A 27 -5.76 18.37 -3.92
C LEU A 27 -6.06 17.29 -4.97
N GLY A 28 -5.96 16.00 -4.63
CA GLY A 28 -6.13 14.88 -5.56
C GLY A 28 -4.98 14.75 -6.55
N LEU A 29 -3.77 15.12 -6.11
CA LEU A 29 -2.58 15.08 -6.94
C LEU A 29 -2.14 13.63 -7.10
N ARG A 30 -1.84 13.26 -8.35
CA ARG A 30 -1.49 11.89 -8.69
C ARG A 30 -0.15 11.53 -8.09
N HIS A 31 -0.13 10.43 -7.34
CA HIS A 31 1.03 9.90 -6.65
C HIS A 31 1.05 8.37 -6.79
N ARG A 32 2.09 7.74 -6.26
CA ARG A 32 2.29 6.28 -6.41
C ARG A 32 2.07 5.54 -5.10
N THR A 33 1.58 4.31 -5.24
CA THR A 33 1.52 3.31 -4.17
C THR A 33 2.08 1.98 -4.66
N SER A 34 2.40 1.08 -3.73
CA SER A 34 2.77 -0.31 -4.02
C SER A 34 1.83 -1.23 -3.27
N HIS A 35 1.29 -2.24 -3.96
CA HIS A 35 0.37 -3.22 -3.38
C HIS A 35 1.02 -4.60 -3.43
N VAL A 36 1.07 -5.30 -2.31
CA VAL A 36 1.48 -6.71 -2.26
C VAL A 36 0.32 -7.57 -1.79
N TRP A 37 -0.04 -8.55 -2.62
CA TRP A 37 -1.01 -9.59 -2.29
C TRP A 37 -0.27 -10.85 -1.87
N LEU A 38 -0.40 -11.20 -0.59
CA LEU A 38 0.12 -12.45 -0.04
C LEU A 38 -0.86 -13.58 -0.35
N VAL A 39 -0.34 -14.61 -1.00
CA VAL A 39 -1.13 -15.78 -1.40
C VAL A 39 -0.49 -17.06 -0.91
N ARG A 40 -1.31 -18.06 -0.61
CA ARG A 40 -0.87 -19.41 -0.27
C ARG A 40 -1.81 -20.46 -0.81
N ARG A 41 -1.35 -21.71 -0.85
CA ARG A 41 -2.20 -22.87 -1.11
C ARG A 41 -2.27 -23.72 0.15
N LYS A 42 -3.45 -23.77 0.79
CA LYS A 42 -3.70 -24.57 1.98
C LYS A 42 -4.90 -25.48 1.72
N ASN A 43 -4.77 -26.77 2.06
CA ASN A 43 -5.85 -27.75 1.89
C ASN A 43 -6.45 -27.81 0.46
N GLY A 44 -5.63 -27.60 -0.58
CA GLY A 44 -6.08 -27.60 -1.98
C GLY A 44 -6.79 -26.33 -2.44
N ALA A 45 -7.01 -25.35 -1.56
CA ALA A 45 -7.60 -24.05 -1.88
C ALA A 45 -6.51 -22.98 -2.05
N LEU A 46 -6.78 -21.99 -2.91
CA LEU A 46 -6.02 -20.75 -2.96
C LEU A 46 -6.57 -19.79 -1.92
N GLU A 47 -5.71 -19.29 -1.04
CA GLU A 47 -6.06 -18.31 -0.03
C GLU A 47 -5.29 -17.01 -0.27
N VAL A 48 -5.94 -15.89 0.05
CA VAL A 48 -5.38 -14.54 -0.04
C VAL A 48 -5.48 -13.93 1.35
N LEU A 49 -4.37 -13.42 1.88
CA LEU A 49 -4.40 -12.70 3.15
C LEU A 49 -4.97 -11.30 2.91
N LEU A 50 -5.94 -10.90 3.72
CA LEU A 50 -6.41 -9.51 3.79
C LEU A 50 -6.01 -8.94 5.14
N GLN A 51 -5.58 -7.68 5.18
CA GLN A 51 -5.37 -7.00 6.45
C GLN A 51 -6.66 -6.32 6.88
N LYS A 52 -6.88 -6.20 8.20
CA LYS A 52 -7.92 -5.33 8.74
C LYS A 52 -7.24 -4.05 9.23
N ARG A 53 -7.60 -2.90 8.66
CA ARG A 53 -6.99 -1.61 8.99
C ARG A 53 -7.22 -1.27 10.46
N SER A 54 -6.20 -0.69 11.10
CA SER A 54 -6.32 -0.15 12.47
C SER A 54 -7.45 0.88 12.55
N ASP A 55 -8.11 0.94 13.71
CA ASP A 55 -9.14 1.95 13.98
C ASP A 55 -8.54 3.38 14.06
N GLU A 56 -7.21 3.49 14.19
CA GLU A 56 -6.48 4.75 14.22
C GLU A 56 -6.21 5.35 12.82
N LYS A 57 -6.58 4.65 11.74
CA LYS A 57 -6.37 5.14 10.38
C LYS A 57 -7.30 6.31 10.04
N ASP A 58 -6.72 7.39 9.51
CA ASP A 58 -7.45 8.58 9.02
C ASP A 58 -8.51 8.28 7.94
N SER A 59 -8.31 7.19 7.19
CA SER A 59 -9.22 6.73 6.16
C SER A 59 -9.51 5.23 6.30
N PHE A 60 -10.79 4.90 6.18
CA PHE A 60 -11.33 3.53 6.26
C PHE A 60 -10.89 2.73 7.50
N PRO A 61 -11.01 3.29 8.73
CA PRO A 61 -10.70 2.54 9.94
C PRO A 61 -11.57 1.28 10.07
N GLY A 62 -10.95 0.16 10.47
CA GLY A 62 -11.64 -1.12 10.68
C GLY A 62 -12.08 -1.88 9.42
N CYS A 63 -11.83 -1.35 8.22
CA CYS A 63 -12.13 -2.02 6.96
C CYS A 63 -11.07 -3.06 6.57
N TYR A 64 -11.47 -4.07 5.79
CA TYR A 64 -10.52 -4.97 5.13
C TYR A 64 -9.81 -4.29 3.97
N ASP A 65 -8.54 -4.61 3.79
CA ASP A 65 -7.64 -4.02 2.81
C ASP A 65 -6.67 -5.07 2.24
N ILE A 66 -5.86 -4.65 1.27
CA ILE A 66 -4.78 -5.42 0.62
C ILE A 66 -3.82 -5.97 1.69
N SER A 67 -3.17 -7.11 1.43
CA SER A 67 -2.28 -7.75 2.42
C SER A 67 -1.21 -6.80 2.98
N SER A 68 -0.56 -6.03 2.10
CA SER A 68 0.31 -4.91 2.47
C SER A 68 0.26 -3.85 1.38
N ALA A 69 0.11 -2.59 1.74
CA ALA A 69 0.01 -1.49 0.79
C ALA A 69 0.38 -0.14 1.39
N GLY A 70 1.24 0.60 0.69
CA GLY A 70 1.67 1.92 1.15
C GLY A 70 2.05 2.86 0.03
N HIS A 71 2.26 4.12 0.41
CA HIS A 71 2.72 5.16 -0.49
C HIS A 71 4.19 4.96 -0.82
N ILE A 72 4.60 5.47 -1.98
CA ILE A 72 6.01 5.49 -2.38
C ILE A 72 6.59 6.85 -1.99
N PRO A 73 7.53 6.90 -1.03
CA PRO A 73 8.20 8.14 -0.70
C PRO A 73 8.93 8.73 -1.91
N ALA A 74 9.03 10.05 -1.95
CA ALA A 74 9.68 10.77 -3.03
C ALA A 74 11.11 10.24 -3.29
N GLY A 75 11.41 9.98 -4.56
CA GLY A 75 12.69 9.42 -4.99
C GLY A 75 12.83 7.90 -4.87
N GLN A 76 11.84 7.19 -4.30
CA GLN A 76 11.87 5.73 -4.19
C GLN A 76 11.18 5.03 -5.38
N GLY A 77 11.49 3.74 -5.54
CA GLY A 77 10.91 2.84 -6.52
C GLY A 77 9.78 1.97 -5.95
N PHE A 78 8.98 1.38 -6.84
CA PHE A 78 7.86 0.51 -6.48
C PHE A 78 8.28 -0.74 -5.70
N VAL A 79 9.37 -1.40 -6.10
CA VAL A 79 9.84 -2.63 -5.46
C VAL A 79 10.38 -2.34 -4.06
N ASP A 80 11.22 -1.31 -3.91
CA ASP A 80 11.80 -0.95 -2.61
C ASP A 80 10.72 -0.57 -1.61
N SER A 81 9.70 0.18 -2.05
CA SER A 81 8.55 0.51 -1.21
C SER A 81 7.72 -0.72 -0.85
N ALA A 82 7.45 -1.62 -1.81
CA ALA A 82 6.72 -2.86 -1.54
C ALA A 82 7.40 -3.74 -0.48
N LEU A 83 8.73 -3.87 -0.56
CA LEU A 83 9.53 -4.64 0.41
C LEU A 83 9.59 -3.96 1.78
N ARG A 84 9.68 -2.63 1.81
CA ARG A 84 9.64 -1.84 3.04
C ARG A 84 8.30 -2.01 3.77
N GLU A 85 7.19 -1.78 3.06
CA GLU A 85 5.84 -1.89 3.65
C GLU A 85 5.57 -3.31 4.16
N LEU A 86 5.91 -4.35 3.40
CA LEU A 86 5.83 -5.74 3.87
C LEU A 86 6.57 -5.97 5.19
N LYS A 87 7.74 -5.32 5.34
CA LYS A 87 8.55 -5.48 6.53
C LYS A 87 7.98 -4.71 7.71
N GLU A 88 7.54 -3.48 7.48
CA GLU A 88 6.98 -2.58 8.49
C GLU A 88 5.63 -3.11 8.99
N GLU A 89 4.69 -3.38 8.08
CA GLU A 89 3.32 -3.75 8.39
C GLU A 89 3.19 -5.19 8.94
N LEU A 90 3.92 -6.14 8.34
CA LEU A 90 3.72 -7.58 8.58
C LEU A 90 4.95 -8.31 9.12
N GLY A 91 6.09 -7.64 9.24
CA GLY A 91 7.36 -8.25 9.65
C GLY A 91 8.00 -9.16 8.61
N VAL A 92 7.48 -9.19 7.39
CA VAL A 92 7.91 -10.09 6.30
C VAL A 92 9.15 -9.53 5.62
N THR A 93 10.18 -10.37 5.49
CA THR A 93 11.36 -10.06 4.67
C THR A 93 11.28 -10.86 3.37
N ALA A 94 11.39 -10.18 2.23
CA ALA A 94 11.44 -10.79 0.89
C ALA A 94 12.53 -10.11 0.05
N GLN A 95 12.85 -10.70 -1.10
CA GLN A 95 13.75 -10.13 -2.09
C GLN A 95 12.98 -9.65 -3.32
N PRO A 96 13.54 -8.73 -4.13
CA PRO A 96 12.92 -8.25 -5.36
C PRO A 96 12.42 -9.37 -6.29
N GLN A 97 13.19 -10.45 -6.44
CA GLN A 97 12.83 -11.58 -7.30
C GLN A 97 11.66 -12.43 -6.78
N ASP A 98 11.27 -12.28 -5.51
CA ASP A 98 10.13 -12.99 -4.93
C ASP A 98 8.81 -12.31 -5.29
N LEU A 99 8.85 -11.02 -5.66
CA LEU A 99 7.68 -10.24 -6.06
C LEU A 99 7.32 -10.49 -7.52
N ILE A 100 6.14 -11.07 -7.75
CA ILE A 100 5.59 -11.29 -9.09
C ILE A 100 4.78 -10.05 -9.47
N LEU A 101 5.26 -9.25 -10.43
CA LEU A 101 4.50 -8.11 -10.96
C LEU A 101 3.26 -8.63 -11.72
N CYS A 102 2.07 -8.30 -11.21
CA CYS A 102 0.79 -8.63 -11.84
C CYS A 102 0.29 -7.54 -12.78
N GLY A 103 0.80 -6.31 -12.65
CA GLY A 103 0.46 -5.18 -13.50
C GLY A 103 0.44 -3.86 -12.75
N GLN A 104 -0.01 -2.82 -13.44
CA GLN A 104 -0.17 -1.48 -12.90
C GLN A 104 -1.64 -1.08 -12.95
N ARG A 105 -2.11 -0.44 -11.87
CA ARG A 105 -3.50 -0.01 -11.70
C ARG A 105 -3.54 1.49 -11.46
N SER A 106 -4.41 2.18 -12.18
CA SER A 106 -4.75 3.58 -11.90
C SER A 106 -6.11 3.65 -11.21
N PHE A 107 -6.22 4.47 -10.16
CA PHE A 107 -7.44 4.58 -9.38
C PHE A 107 -7.68 5.99 -8.88
N GLN A 108 -8.96 6.38 -8.90
CA GLN A 108 -9.41 7.66 -8.41
C GLN A 108 -10.61 7.47 -7.48
N PHE A 109 -10.55 8.14 -6.34
CA PHE A 109 -11.60 8.13 -5.33
C PHE A 109 -11.71 9.49 -4.67
N SER A 110 -12.89 9.82 -4.17
CA SER A 110 -13.09 11.04 -3.39
C SER A 110 -14.15 10.80 -2.32
N ALA A 111 -13.84 11.22 -1.09
CA ALA A 111 -14.75 11.19 0.04
C ALA A 111 -14.45 12.32 1.03
N VAL A 112 -15.16 12.33 2.14
CA VAL A 112 -14.93 13.24 3.25
C VAL A 112 -14.69 12.40 4.50
N PHE A 113 -13.54 12.59 5.14
CA PHE A 113 -13.20 11.99 6.43
C PHE A 113 -13.02 13.09 7.46
N HIS A 114 -13.63 12.95 8.63
CA HIS A 114 -13.55 13.95 9.71
C HIS A 114 -13.85 15.40 9.26
N GLY A 115 -14.81 15.58 8.34
CA GLY A 115 -15.19 16.88 7.78
C GLY A 115 -14.19 17.48 6.78
N LYS A 116 -13.13 16.75 6.40
CA LYS A 116 -12.13 17.18 5.42
C LYS A 116 -12.25 16.38 4.12
N PRO A 117 -12.19 17.02 2.95
CA PRO A 117 -12.11 16.31 1.67
C PRO A 117 -10.85 15.45 1.60
N PHE A 118 -11.02 14.23 1.10
CA PHE A 118 -9.95 13.29 0.79
C PHE A 118 -10.12 12.82 -0.65
N LYS A 119 -9.12 13.06 -1.48
CA LYS A 119 -9.09 12.68 -2.89
C LYS A 119 -7.91 11.77 -3.12
N ASP A 120 -8.19 10.56 -3.54
CA ASP A 120 -7.18 9.59 -3.87
C ASP A 120 -7.00 9.52 -5.38
N ASN A 121 -5.75 9.58 -5.85
CA ASN A 121 -5.42 9.53 -7.26
C ASN A 121 -4.09 8.78 -7.40
N GLN A 122 -4.19 7.45 -7.50
CA GLN A 122 -3.04 6.57 -7.36
C GLN A 122 -2.69 5.90 -8.69
N VAL A 123 -1.38 5.72 -8.89
CA VAL A 123 -0.82 4.72 -9.79
C VAL A 123 -0.11 3.68 -8.94
N SER A 124 -0.60 2.46 -8.96
CA SER A 124 -0.15 1.38 -8.08
C SER A 124 0.45 0.25 -8.90
N ASN A 125 1.67 -0.18 -8.59
CA ASN A 125 2.13 -1.48 -9.03
C ASN A 125 1.58 -2.56 -8.10
N VAL A 126 1.02 -3.61 -8.71
CA VAL A 126 0.42 -4.74 -8.00
C VAL A 126 1.37 -5.92 -8.10
N TYR A 127 1.81 -6.38 -6.94
CA TYR A 127 2.67 -7.54 -6.78
C TYR A 127 1.91 -8.66 -6.10
N LEU A 128 2.28 -9.89 -6.47
CA LEU A 128 1.89 -11.11 -5.77
C LEU A 128 3.14 -11.71 -5.12
N LEU A 129 3.01 -12.18 -3.89
CA LEU A 129 4.05 -12.92 -3.18
C LEU A 129 3.46 -14.21 -2.62
N TRP A 130 4.06 -15.34 -2.97
CA TRP A 130 3.74 -16.61 -2.35
C TRP A 130 4.36 -16.68 -0.96
N LEU A 131 3.52 -16.78 0.07
CA LEU A 131 3.97 -16.91 1.44
C LEU A 131 3.03 -17.84 2.20
N ASP A 132 3.48 -19.06 2.44
CA ASP A 132 2.74 -20.04 3.24
C ASP A 132 3.04 -19.82 4.73
N ARG A 133 2.19 -18.98 5.34
CA ARG A 133 2.29 -18.57 6.74
C ARG A 133 0.88 -18.36 7.31
N ASP A 134 0.64 -18.81 8.53
CA ASP A 134 -0.60 -18.58 9.28
C ASP A 134 -0.66 -17.15 9.83
N ALA A 135 -1.88 -16.64 10.04
CA ALA A 135 -2.10 -15.23 10.39
C ALA A 135 -1.41 -14.83 11.71
N GLU A 136 -1.29 -15.79 12.63
CA GLU A 136 -0.70 -15.63 13.95
C GLU A 136 0.84 -15.53 13.92
N GLU A 137 1.47 -15.87 12.79
CA GLU A 137 2.93 -15.83 12.61
C GLU A 137 3.42 -14.47 12.08
N PHE A 138 2.52 -13.55 11.76
CA PHE A 138 2.87 -12.20 11.34
C PHE A 138 3.16 -11.31 12.54
N THR A 139 4.12 -10.40 12.39
CA THR A 139 4.38 -9.35 13.38
C THR A 139 3.74 -8.08 12.87
N LEU A 140 2.60 -7.71 13.46
CA LEU A 140 1.80 -6.59 12.99
C LEU A 140 2.30 -5.26 13.56
N GLN A 141 2.38 -4.25 12.69
CA GLN A 141 2.45 -2.85 13.12
C GLN A 141 1.04 -2.39 13.54
N LYS A 142 0.84 -2.18 14.85
CA LYS A 142 -0.48 -1.94 15.43
C LYS A 142 -1.11 -0.60 15.03
N GLU A 143 -0.27 0.38 14.70
CA GLU A 143 -0.70 1.68 14.20
C GLU A 143 -1.33 1.58 12.81
N GLU A 144 -0.98 0.54 12.04
CA GLU A 144 -1.43 0.30 10.68
C GLU A 144 -2.53 -0.78 10.61
N ILE A 145 -2.38 -1.86 11.38
CA ILE A 145 -3.18 -3.08 11.28
C ILE A 145 -3.81 -3.43 12.64
N SER A 146 -5.10 -3.77 12.62
CA SER A 146 -5.82 -4.36 13.76
C SER A 146 -5.36 -5.79 14.00
N ALA A 147 -5.14 -6.12 15.27
CA ALA A 147 -5.03 -7.52 15.72
C ALA A 147 -6.36 -8.28 15.56
#